data_AF-A0A959CI94-F1
#
_entry.id   AF-A0A959CI94-F1
#
_cell.length_a   1.000
_cell.length_b   1.000
_cell.length_c   1.000
_cell.angle_alpha   90.00
_cell.angle_beta   90.00
_cell.angle_gamma   90.00
#
_symmetry.space_group_name_H-M   'P 1'
#
loop_
_entity.id
_entity.type
_entity.pdbx_description
1 polymer ?
#
loop_
_entity_poly.entity_id
_entity_poly.type
_entity_poly.pdbx_seq_one_letter_code
_entity_poly.pdbx_strand_id
1 'polypeptide(L)'
;ELAYILLREAKYPEAIEAFQKAIEEEQDVTKKANYALTIAKIYNVHLRNFPRARQWALQAADMRPGWGEPYILIGRLYASSGPLCGPGRGWDSQVVTWPAIDMWNKAKSIDPGVAAEANKWIRQYSQYMPNREDVFIRNLKAGDSYYVGCWIQVSTTIRTSD
;
A
#
# COMPACT_ATOMS: atom_id res chain seq x y z
N GLU A 1 -11.45 5.61 23.20
CA GLU A 1 -12.88 5.32 22.96
C GLU A 1 -13.52 6.32 21.99
N LEU A 2 -13.38 7.63 22.24
CA LEU A 2 -13.89 8.70 21.36
C LEU A 2 -13.52 8.55 19.87
N ALA A 3 -12.26 8.27 19.54
CA ALA A 3 -11.82 8.16 18.14
C ALA A 3 -12.59 7.07 17.35
N TYR A 4 -12.87 5.94 17.99
CA TYR A 4 -13.66 4.87 17.38
C TYR A 4 -15.15 5.21 17.28
N ILE A 5 -15.69 6.00 18.22
CA ILE A 5 -17.07 6.50 18.12
C ILE A 5 -17.20 7.42 16.91
N LEU A 6 -16.31 8.41 16.79
CA LEU A 6 -16.29 9.34 15.64
C LEU A 6 -16.14 8.60 14.31
N LEU A 7 -15.30 7.56 14.26
CA LEU A 7 -15.15 6.72 13.08
C LEU A 7 -16.46 5.99 12.71
N ARG A 8 -17.16 5.41 13.69
CA ARG A 8 -18.46 4.74 13.46
C ARG A 8 -19.55 5.72 13.02
N GLU A 9 -19.47 6.97 13.46
CA GLU A 9 -20.35 8.07 13.04
C GLU A 9 -19.94 8.70 11.70
N ALA A 10 -18.94 8.14 11.01
CA ALA A 10 -18.40 8.67 9.74
C ALA A 10 -17.82 10.11 9.81
N LYS A 11 -17.49 10.59 11.02
CA LYS A 11 -16.80 11.86 11.27
C LYS A 11 -15.29 11.67 11.09
N TYR A 12 -14.88 11.45 9.84
CA TYR A 12 -13.52 10.99 9.55
C TYR A 12 -12.42 12.00 9.90
N PRO A 13 -12.54 13.31 9.60
CA PRO A 13 -11.54 14.30 10.03
C PRO A 13 -11.35 14.32 11.55
N GLU A 14 -12.44 14.35 12.30
CA GLU A 14 -12.44 14.39 13.76
C GLU A 14 -11.91 13.08 14.35
N ALA A 15 -12.26 11.94 13.74
CA ALA A 15 -11.70 10.65 14.13
C ALA A 15 -10.18 10.61 13.94
N ILE A 16 -9.66 11.14 12.83
CA ILE A 16 -8.22 11.23 12.57
C ILE A 16 -7.53 12.09 13.63
N GLU A 17 -8.07 13.27 13.94
CA GLU A 17 -7.53 14.13 15.00
C GLU A 17 -7.54 13.44 16.38
N ALA A 18 -8.63 12.74 16.70
CA ALA A 18 -8.74 11.99 17.94
C ALA A 18 -7.75 10.82 18.01
N PHE A 19 -7.49 10.11 16.90
CA PHE A 19 -6.44 9.08 16.85
C PHE A 19 -5.04 9.70 16.95
N GLN A 20 -4.78 10.86 16.37
CA GLN A 20 -3.50 11.55 16.49
C GLN A 20 -3.20 11.94 17.94
N LYS A 21 -4.16 12.55 18.64
CA LYS A 21 -4.05 12.83 20.08
C LYS A 21 -3.82 11.55 20.89
N ALA A 22 -4.57 10.48 20.58
CA ALA A 22 -4.37 9.19 21.24
C ALA A 22 -2.95 8.62 21.01
N ILE A 23 -2.33 8.84 19.84
CA ILE A 23 -0.94 8.42 19.58
C ILE A 23 0.06 9.21 20.44
N GLU A 24 -0.20 10.50 20.67
CA GLU A 24 0.65 11.37 21.50
C GLU A 24 0.61 10.95 22.97
N GLU A 25 -0.57 10.65 23.49
CA GLU A 25 -0.80 10.33 24.91
C GLU A 25 -0.50 8.86 25.27
N GLU A 26 -0.70 7.94 24.32
CA GLU A 26 -0.45 6.52 24.52
C GLU A 26 1.02 6.23 24.86
N GLN A 27 1.30 5.17 25.61
CA GLN A 27 2.67 4.74 25.94
C GLN A 27 3.00 3.39 25.28
N ASP A 28 1.99 2.56 25.05
CA ASP A 28 2.14 1.28 24.37
C ASP A 28 2.36 1.52 22.86
N VAL A 29 3.57 1.23 22.39
CA VAL A 29 3.98 1.40 20.99
C VAL A 29 3.13 0.56 20.03
N THR A 30 2.69 -0.63 20.46
CA THR A 30 1.81 -1.49 19.66
C THR A 30 0.44 -0.84 19.46
N LYS A 31 -0.12 -0.20 20.49
CA LYS A 31 -1.36 0.57 20.37
C LYS A 31 -1.19 1.80 19.49
N LYS A 32 -0.08 2.55 19.62
CA LYS A 32 0.24 3.68 18.72
C LYS A 32 0.25 3.23 17.25
N ALA A 33 0.94 2.13 16.97
CA ALA A 33 1.02 1.56 15.62
C ALA A 33 -0.37 1.17 15.10
N ASN A 34 -1.23 0.58 15.95
CA ASN A 34 -2.61 0.24 15.59
C ASN A 34 -3.44 1.49 15.26
N TYR A 35 -3.30 2.58 16.04
CA TYR A 35 -3.98 3.84 15.75
C TYR A 35 -3.48 4.47 14.43
N ALA A 36 -2.16 4.47 14.19
CA ALA A 36 -1.57 4.94 12.95
C ALA A 36 -2.08 4.16 11.73
N LEU A 37 -2.13 2.82 11.80
CA LEU A 37 -2.71 2.01 10.73
C LEU A 37 -4.22 2.25 10.58
N THR A 38 -4.94 2.54 11.67
CA THR A 38 -6.36 2.92 11.59
C THR A 38 -6.54 4.23 10.81
N ILE A 39 -5.72 5.25 11.08
CA ILE A 39 -5.71 6.49 10.29
C ILE A 39 -5.41 6.20 8.81
N ALA A 40 -4.42 5.34 8.52
CA ALA A 40 -4.11 4.94 7.16
C ALA A 40 -5.31 4.31 6.44
N LYS A 41 -6.06 3.43 7.12
CA LYS A 41 -7.28 2.80 6.60
C LYS A 41 -8.39 3.83 6.37
N ILE A 42 -8.53 4.85 7.22
CA ILE A 42 -9.49 5.94 7.01
C ILE A 42 -9.16 6.72 5.73
N TYR A 43 -7.89 7.12 5.58
CA TYR A 43 -7.45 7.82 4.36
C TYR A 43 -7.63 6.99 3.10
N ASN A 44 -7.43 5.67 3.18
CA ASN A 44 -7.65 4.76 2.06
C ASN A 44 -9.14 4.64 1.69
N VAL A 45 -9.96 4.19 2.64
CA VAL A 45 -11.34 3.74 2.36
C VAL A 45 -12.30 4.92 2.22
N HIS A 46 -12.18 5.91 3.10
CA HIS A 46 -13.20 6.95 3.24
C HIS A 46 -12.82 8.26 2.55
N LEU A 47 -11.54 8.65 2.63
CA LEU A 47 -11.08 9.93 2.06
C LEU A 47 -10.40 9.80 0.70
N ARG A 48 -10.13 8.56 0.25
CA ARG A 48 -9.42 8.27 -1.02
C ARG A 48 -8.10 9.04 -1.19
N ASN A 49 -7.43 9.37 -0.09
CA ASN A 49 -6.16 10.09 -0.10
C ASN A 49 -5.01 9.09 0.08
N PHE A 50 -4.54 8.54 -1.05
CA PHE A 50 -3.55 7.46 -1.04
C PHE A 50 -2.16 7.90 -0.54
N PRO A 51 -1.66 9.11 -0.87
CA PRO A 51 -0.40 9.59 -0.28
C PRO A 51 -0.44 9.62 1.25
N ARG A 52 -1.52 10.15 1.85
CA ARG A 52 -1.67 10.18 3.31
C ARG A 52 -1.87 8.79 3.90
N ALA A 53 -2.63 7.92 3.24
CA ALA A 53 -2.77 6.52 3.65
C ALA A 53 -1.40 5.82 3.72
N ARG A 54 -0.57 5.96 2.68
CA ARG A 54 0.79 5.40 2.66
C ARG A 54 1.66 5.98 3.77
N GLN A 55 1.63 7.30 3.97
CA GLN A 55 2.42 7.97 5.00
C GLN A 55 2.13 7.37 6.39
N TRP A 56 0.84 7.25 6.75
CA TRP A 56 0.44 6.67 8.04
C TRP A 56 0.72 5.18 8.15
N ALA A 57 0.60 4.41 7.05
CA ALA A 57 0.97 3.00 7.04
C ALA A 57 2.48 2.80 7.28
N LEU A 58 3.33 3.63 6.68
CA LEU A 58 4.78 3.60 6.92
C LEU A 58 5.11 3.96 8.37
N GLN A 59 4.50 5.01 8.92
CA GLN A 59 4.66 5.36 10.35
C GLN A 59 4.24 4.21 11.27
N ALA A 60 3.13 3.52 10.96
CA ALA A 60 2.69 2.35 11.71
C ALA A 60 3.71 1.19 11.65
N ALA A 61 4.32 0.96 10.49
CA ALA A 61 5.36 -0.04 10.31
C ALA A 61 6.65 0.31 11.07
N ASP A 62 7.03 1.59 11.09
CA ASP A 62 8.21 2.08 11.82
C ASP A 62 8.04 1.92 13.33
N MET A 63 6.83 2.14 13.85
CA MET A 63 6.51 1.92 15.27
C MET A 63 6.55 0.43 15.65
N ARG A 64 6.17 -0.48 14.75
CA ARG A 64 6.11 -1.92 15.03
C ARG A 64 6.91 -2.74 14.01
N PRO A 65 8.24 -2.85 14.19
CA PRO A 65 9.08 -3.69 13.34
C PRO A 65 8.58 -5.13 13.29
N GLY A 66 8.61 -5.73 12.10
CA GLY A 66 8.10 -7.10 11.88
C GLY A 66 6.58 -7.19 11.72
N TRP A 67 5.86 -6.06 11.61
CA TRP A 67 4.43 -6.07 11.29
C TRP A 67 4.19 -5.91 9.79
N GLY A 68 3.61 -6.92 9.15
CA GLY A 68 3.41 -6.97 7.70
C GLY A 68 2.16 -6.24 7.20
N GLU A 69 1.14 -6.07 8.03
CA GLU A 69 -0.16 -5.50 7.63
C GLU A 69 -0.06 -4.09 7.00
N PRO A 70 0.80 -3.17 7.47
CA PRO A 70 0.95 -1.88 6.80
C PRO A 70 1.47 -2.02 5.37
N TYR A 71 2.36 -2.97 5.09
CA TYR A 71 2.84 -3.24 3.74
C TYR A 71 1.79 -3.97 2.88
N ILE A 72 0.93 -4.80 3.48
CA ILE A 72 -0.27 -5.31 2.81
C ILE A 72 -1.15 -4.15 2.31
N LEU A 73 -1.41 -3.18 3.19
CA LEU A 73 -2.20 -2.00 2.86
C LEU A 73 -1.54 -1.18 1.73
N ILE A 74 -0.25 -0.88 1.82
CA ILE A 74 0.45 -0.09 0.79
C ILE A 74 0.41 -0.80 -0.57
N GLY A 75 0.63 -2.12 -0.61
CA GLY A 75 0.52 -2.87 -1.86
C GLY A 75 -0.89 -2.78 -2.47
N ARG A 76 -1.94 -2.82 -1.64
CA ARG A 76 -3.33 -2.61 -2.09
C ARG A 76 -3.58 -1.20 -2.61
N LEU A 77 -3.00 -0.16 -1.98
CA LEU A 77 -3.08 1.21 -2.48
C LEU A 77 -2.50 1.30 -3.90
N TYR A 78 -1.29 0.79 -4.11
CA TYR A 78 -0.62 0.80 -5.41
C TYR A 78 -1.42 0.02 -6.46
N ALA A 79 -1.84 -1.20 -6.14
CA ALA A 79 -2.61 -2.05 -7.04
C ALA A 79 -3.95 -1.42 -7.47
N SER A 80 -4.58 -0.63 -6.58
CA SER A 80 -5.82 0.09 -6.90
C SER A 80 -5.62 1.37 -7.70
N SER A 81 -4.38 1.79 -7.94
CA SER A 81 -4.05 3.08 -8.56
C SER A 81 -3.93 3.05 -10.07
N GLY A 82 -4.16 1.91 -10.73
CA GLY A 82 -4.10 1.82 -12.20
C GLY A 82 -4.85 2.97 -12.88
N PRO A 83 -6.15 3.17 -12.60
CA PRO A 83 -6.94 4.27 -13.19
C PRO A 83 -6.51 5.69 -12.75
N LEU A 84 -5.76 5.82 -11.65
CA LEU A 84 -5.26 7.11 -11.16
C LEU A 84 -3.93 7.50 -11.80
N CYS A 85 -3.17 6.51 -12.26
CA CYS A 85 -1.82 6.68 -12.78
C CYS A 85 -1.73 6.53 -14.30
N GLY A 86 -2.79 6.06 -14.94
CA GLY A 86 -2.93 6.03 -16.39
C GLY A 86 -4.39 5.88 -16.82
N PRO A 87 -4.80 6.45 -17.97
CA PRO A 87 -6.13 6.24 -18.50
C PRO A 87 -6.28 4.80 -19.03
N GLY A 88 -7.34 4.11 -18.62
CA GLY A 88 -7.78 2.85 -19.23
C GLY A 88 -6.95 1.62 -18.85
N ARG A 89 -6.88 0.66 -19.78
CA ARG A 89 -6.18 -0.63 -19.64
C ARG A 89 -4.95 -0.59 -20.55
N GLY A 90 -3.79 -0.30 -19.98
CA GLY A 90 -2.53 -0.21 -20.72
C GLY A 90 -1.33 -0.08 -19.78
N TRP A 91 -0.16 0.14 -20.36
CA TRP A 91 1.14 0.18 -19.66
C TRP A 91 1.10 0.93 -18.32
N ASP A 92 0.69 2.19 -18.33
CA ASP A 92 0.69 3.04 -17.12
C ASP A 92 -0.20 2.49 -15.99
N SER A 93 -1.30 1.81 -16.35
CA SER A 93 -2.18 1.14 -15.40
C SER A 93 -1.62 -0.20 -14.91
N GLN A 94 -0.77 -0.86 -15.70
CA GLN A 94 -0.18 -2.15 -15.37
C GLN A 94 1.09 -2.02 -14.53
N VAL A 95 1.94 -1.02 -14.79
CA VAL A 95 3.24 -0.86 -14.09
C VAL A 95 3.08 -0.65 -12.57
N VAL A 96 1.91 -0.23 -12.09
CA VAL A 96 1.61 -0.11 -10.65
C VAL A 96 1.56 -1.46 -9.93
N THR A 97 1.42 -2.57 -10.67
CA THR A 97 1.41 -3.92 -10.09
C THR A 97 2.78 -4.33 -9.57
N TRP A 98 3.87 -3.86 -10.18
CA TRP A 98 5.23 -4.15 -9.73
C TRP A 98 5.52 -3.64 -8.30
N PRO A 99 5.35 -2.33 -7.98
CA PRO A 99 5.56 -1.87 -6.61
C PRO A 99 4.51 -2.42 -5.64
N ALA A 100 3.31 -2.79 -6.10
CA ALA A 100 2.34 -3.48 -5.26
C ALA A 100 2.86 -4.87 -4.81
N ILE A 101 3.40 -5.64 -5.76
CA ILE A 101 4.01 -6.94 -5.51
C ILE A 101 5.25 -6.82 -4.62
N ASP A 102 6.06 -5.77 -4.77
CA ASP A 102 7.19 -5.50 -3.88
C ASP A 102 6.75 -5.36 -2.43
N MET A 103 5.68 -4.60 -2.17
CA MET A 103 5.17 -4.40 -0.81
C MET A 103 4.60 -5.68 -0.21
N TRP A 104 3.91 -6.52 -0.99
CA TRP A 104 3.43 -7.81 -0.49
C TRP A 104 4.55 -8.81 -0.26
N ASN A 105 5.59 -8.81 -1.09
CA ASN A 105 6.80 -9.61 -0.86
C ASN A 105 7.51 -9.16 0.42
N LYS A 106 7.62 -7.86 0.66
CA LYS A 106 8.14 -7.31 1.92
C LYS A 106 7.27 -7.71 3.11
N ALA A 107 5.95 -7.64 2.99
CA ALA A 107 5.03 -7.98 4.06
C ALA A 107 5.25 -9.43 4.54
N LYS A 108 5.25 -10.41 3.62
CA LYS A 108 5.43 -11.82 3.98
C LYS A 108 6.85 -12.19 4.42
N SER A 109 7.86 -11.41 4.04
CA SER A 109 9.25 -11.69 4.44
C SER A 109 9.53 -11.26 5.88
N ILE A 110 8.90 -10.17 6.34
CA ILE A 110 9.08 -9.66 7.71
C ILE A 110 8.06 -10.21 8.70
N ASP A 111 6.89 -10.64 8.21
CA ASP A 111 5.78 -11.13 9.01
C ASP A 111 5.16 -12.39 8.36
N PRO A 112 5.56 -13.59 8.80
CA PRO A 112 5.00 -14.84 8.30
C PRO A 112 3.48 -14.95 8.51
N GLY A 113 2.91 -14.23 9.49
CA GLY A 113 1.48 -14.25 9.80
C GLY A 113 0.61 -13.69 8.68
N VAL A 114 1.13 -12.78 7.86
CA VAL A 114 0.41 -12.22 6.70
C VAL A 114 0.76 -12.92 5.38
N ALA A 115 1.59 -13.97 5.40
CA ALA A 115 2.09 -14.60 4.17
C ALA A 115 0.97 -15.18 3.28
N ALA A 116 -0.07 -15.75 3.88
CA ALA A 116 -1.21 -16.28 3.13
C ALA A 116 -1.96 -15.16 2.36
N GLU A 117 -2.20 -14.02 3.02
CA GLU A 117 -2.84 -12.87 2.39
C GLU A 117 -1.93 -12.23 1.33
N ALA A 118 -0.65 -12.00 1.63
CA ALA A 118 0.32 -11.48 0.68
C ALA A 118 0.37 -12.33 -0.60
N ASN A 119 0.48 -13.66 -0.45
CA ASN A 119 0.55 -14.58 -1.58
C ASN A 119 -0.75 -14.62 -2.39
N LYS A 120 -1.91 -14.42 -1.75
CA LYS A 120 -3.18 -14.25 -2.47
C LYS A 120 -3.11 -13.03 -3.39
N TRP A 121 -2.69 -11.88 -2.88
CA TRP A 121 -2.60 -10.66 -3.68
C TRP A 121 -1.54 -10.76 -4.78
N ILE A 122 -0.36 -11.32 -4.47
CA ILE A 122 0.69 -11.54 -5.47
C ILE A 122 0.17 -12.41 -6.63
N ARG A 123 -0.48 -13.55 -6.36
CA ARG A 123 -1.06 -14.41 -7.40
C ARG A 123 -2.10 -13.66 -8.23
N GLN A 124 -3.00 -12.94 -7.55
CA GLN A 124 -4.07 -12.21 -8.21
C GLN A 124 -3.53 -11.12 -9.15
N TYR A 125 -2.48 -10.41 -8.77
CA TYR A 125 -1.99 -9.25 -9.54
C TYR A 125 -0.83 -9.54 -10.48
N SER A 126 -0.14 -10.68 -10.33
CA SER A 126 0.94 -11.08 -11.24
C SER A 126 0.46 -11.20 -12.69
N GLN A 127 -0.79 -11.66 -12.89
CA GLN A 127 -1.40 -11.77 -14.22
C GLN A 127 -1.67 -10.42 -14.91
N TYR A 128 -1.65 -9.31 -14.15
CA TYR A 128 -1.90 -7.96 -14.69
C TYR A 128 -0.61 -7.20 -14.99
N MET A 129 0.57 -7.78 -14.70
CA MET A 129 1.85 -7.20 -15.10
C MET A 129 1.95 -7.14 -16.63
N PRO A 130 2.71 -6.18 -17.19
CA PRO A 130 3.05 -6.18 -18.61
C PRO A 130 3.66 -7.54 -19.01
N ASN A 131 3.33 -8.02 -20.21
CA ASN A 131 3.95 -9.23 -20.75
C ASN A 131 5.34 -8.93 -21.33
N ARG A 132 6.05 -9.97 -21.76
CA ARG A 132 7.40 -9.84 -22.31
C ARG A 132 7.47 -8.98 -23.57
N GLU A 133 6.46 -9.07 -24.44
CA GLU A 133 6.36 -8.26 -25.65
C GLU A 133 6.22 -6.77 -25.32
N ASP A 134 5.31 -6.42 -24.41
CA ASP A 134 5.08 -5.06 -23.94
C ASP A 134 6.34 -4.41 -23.35
N VAL A 135 7.10 -5.19 -22.58
CA VAL A 135 8.38 -4.77 -22.01
C VAL A 135 9.41 -4.57 -23.13
N PHE A 136 9.50 -5.51 -24.08
CA PHE A 136 10.47 -5.48 -25.17
C PHE A 136 10.26 -4.31 -26.14
N ILE A 137 9.03 -4.04 -26.59
CA ILE A 137 8.74 -2.93 -27.53
C ILE A 137 9.07 -1.55 -26.95
N ARG A 138 9.22 -1.47 -25.62
CA ARG A 138 9.62 -0.25 -24.88
C ARG A 138 11.12 -0.17 -24.62
N ASN A 139 11.92 -1.10 -25.18
CA ASN A 139 13.35 -1.23 -24.92
C ASN A 139 13.69 -1.41 -23.43
N LEU A 140 12.80 -2.07 -22.69
CA LEU A 140 12.99 -2.41 -21.29
C LEU A 140 13.30 -3.90 -21.13
N LYS A 141 13.82 -4.29 -19.96
CA LYS A 141 14.20 -5.68 -19.68
C LYS A 141 13.73 -6.11 -18.30
N ALA A 142 13.22 -7.33 -18.21
CA ALA A 142 12.89 -7.96 -16.92
C ALA A 142 14.14 -8.05 -16.04
N GLY A 143 14.00 -7.74 -14.75
CA GLY A 143 15.08 -7.65 -13.79
C GLY A 143 15.69 -6.25 -13.64
N ASP A 144 15.47 -5.35 -14.60
CA ASP A 144 15.95 -3.96 -14.49
C ASP A 144 15.09 -3.13 -13.54
N SER A 145 15.67 -2.03 -13.08
CA SER A 145 14.97 -1.02 -12.27
C SER A 145 14.03 -0.19 -13.14
N TYR A 146 12.83 0.09 -12.65
CA TYR A 146 11.87 0.98 -13.29
C TYR A 146 11.30 1.98 -12.29
N TYR A 147 11.19 3.24 -12.68
CA TYR A 147 10.57 4.27 -11.85
C TYR A 147 9.08 4.41 -12.15
N VAL A 148 8.23 4.08 -11.17
CA VAL A 148 6.78 4.29 -11.27
C VAL A 148 6.46 5.70 -10.78
N GLY A 149 5.98 6.54 -11.69
CA GLY A 149 5.58 7.93 -11.43
C GLY A 149 4.24 8.05 -10.67
N CYS A 150 3.38 8.99 -11.08
CA CYS A 150 2.08 9.26 -10.45
C CYS A 150 2.24 9.68 -8.97
N TRP A 151 1.27 9.42 -8.09
CA TRP A 151 1.45 9.64 -6.65
C TRP A 151 2.37 8.60 -6.00
N ILE A 152 2.63 7.49 -6.71
CA ILE A 152 3.43 6.36 -6.23
C ILE A 152 4.91 6.78 -6.10
N GLN A 153 5.56 7.33 -7.12
CA GLN A 153 6.93 7.89 -7.02
C GLN A 153 7.94 6.91 -6.36
N VAL A 154 7.98 5.65 -6.80
CA VAL A 154 8.95 4.64 -6.29
C VAL A 154 9.61 3.86 -7.41
N SER A 155 10.86 3.45 -7.19
CA SER A 155 11.52 2.47 -8.04
C SER A 155 11.09 1.04 -7.69
N THR A 156 11.01 0.19 -8.70
CA THR A 156 10.63 -1.22 -8.62
C THR A 156 11.47 -2.07 -9.57
N THR A 157 11.26 -3.38 -9.57
CA THR A 157 11.88 -4.30 -10.52
C THR A 157 10.88 -4.75 -11.57
N ILE A 158 11.28 -4.63 -12.84
CA ILE A 158 10.48 -5.08 -13.98
C ILE A 158 10.31 -6.59 -13.92
N ARG A 159 9.04 -7.04 -14.01
CA ARG A 159 8.65 -8.45 -14.07
C ARG A 159 7.62 -8.64 -15.17
N THR A 160 7.66 -9.77 -15.84
CA THR A 160 6.69 -10.12 -16.89
C THR A 160 5.63 -11.07 -16.32
N SER A 161 4.42 -11.01 -16.87
CA SER A 161 3.35 -11.96 -16.54
C SER A 161 3.57 -13.36 -17.14
N ASP A 162 4.45 -13.46 -18.15
CA ASP A 162 4.83 -14.65 -18.92
C ASP A 162 6.36 -14.86 -19.04
#